data_AF-A0A3N5QWY3-F1
#
_entry.id   AF-A0A3N5QWY3-F1
#
_cell.length_a   1.000
_cell.length_b   1.000
_cell.length_c   1.000
_cell.angle_alpha   90.00
_cell.angle_beta   90.00
_cell.angle_gamma   90.00
#
_symmetry.space_group_name_H-M   'P 1'
#
loop_
_entity.id
_entity.type
_entity.pdbx_description
1 polymer ?
#
loop_
_entity_poly.entity_id
_entity_poly.type
_entity_poly.pdbx_seq_one_letter_code
_entity_poly.pdbx_strand_id
1 'polypeptide(L)'
;MDDLKLLLIDRLRSKGIDPSLIPAFLKALSHLISSEPGIEPAVANQKMHSLGWNEVTVDYHSMQIAIACLEAETRIKKDNSN
;
A
#
# COMPACT_ATOMS: atom_id res chain seq x y z
N MET A 1 14.24 -2.67 5.68
CA MET A 1 12.92 -2.78 5.01
C MET A 1 11.82 -2.33 5.96
N ASP A 2 11.96 -2.62 7.26
CA ASP A 2 11.04 -2.16 8.31
C ASP A 2 10.88 -0.63 8.35
N ASP A 3 11.94 0.14 8.10
CA ASP A 3 11.87 1.60 8.09
C ASP A 3 10.92 2.17 7.03
N LEU A 4 10.85 1.55 5.85
CA LEU A 4 9.97 2.00 4.76
C LEU A 4 8.50 1.69 5.07
N LYS A 5 8.26 0.54 5.72
CA LYS A 5 6.93 0.11 6.16
C LYS A 5 6.43 0.99 7.32
N LEU A 6 7.30 1.32 8.27
CA LEU A 6 7.01 2.25 9.36
C LEU A 6 6.71 3.66 8.81
N LEU A 7 7.51 4.14 7.86
CA LEU A 7 7.26 5.43 7.18
C LEU A 7 5.89 5.44 6.47
N LEU A 8 5.51 4.34 5.83
CA LEU A 8 4.20 4.21 5.19
C LEU A 8 3.07 4.25 6.23
N ILE A 9 3.21 3.52 7.34
CA ILE A 9 2.24 3.50 8.43
C ILE A 9 2.06 4.91 9.02
N ASP A 10 3.16 5.62 9.30
CA ASP A 10 3.10 6.99 9.84
C ASP A 10 2.44 7.97 8.86
N ARG A 11 2.69 7.81 7.55
CA ARG A 11 2.02 8.60 6.51
C ARG A 11 0.53 8.31 6.42
N LEU A 12 0.14 7.03 6.49
CA LEU A 12 -1.27 6.66 6.47
C LEU A 12 -1.99 7.21 7.71
N ARG A 13 -1.34 7.16 8.87
CA ARG A 13 -1.85 7.77 10.11
C ARG A 13 -2.01 9.27 9.99
N SER A 14 -1.03 9.99 9.44
CA SER A 14 -1.11 11.45 9.26
C SER A 14 -2.19 11.88 8.26
N LYS A 15 -2.60 10.97 7.38
CA LYS A 15 -3.73 11.17 6.46
C LYS A 15 -5.10 10.83 7.05
N GLY A 16 -5.16 10.45 8.33
CA GLY A 16 -6.42 10.21 9.04
C GLY A 16 -6.90 8.76 9.01
N ILE A 17 -6.09 7.80 8.53
CA ILE A 17 -6.45 6.38 8.69
C ILE A 17 -6.35 6.01 10.16
N ASP A 18 -7.41 5.43 10.69
CA ASP A 18 -7.38 4.81 12.01
C ASP A 18 -6.28 3.73 12.06
N PRO A 19 -5.37 3.76 13.04
CA PRO A 19 -4.30 2.76 13.15
C PRO A 19 -4.77 1.30 13.12
N SER A 20 -5.99 1.01 13.61
CA SER A 20 -6.60 -0.31 13.56
C SER A 20 -6.97 -0.76 12.14
N LEU A 21 -7.22 0.18 11.24
CA LEU A 21 -7.59 -0.05 9.85
C LEU A 21 -6.39 -0.11 8.90
N ILE A 22 -5.22 0.40 9.32
CA ILE A 22 -3.99 0.41 8.50
C ILE A 22 -3.63 -0.99 7.95
N PRO A 23 -3.67 -2.09 8.72
CA PRO A 23 -3.36 -3.41 8.18
C PRO A 23 -4.34 -3.85 7.08
N ALA A 24 -5.63 -3.55 7.25
CA ALA A 24 -6.66 -3.87 6.26
C ALA A 24 -6.51 -3.02 4.99
N PHE A 25 -6.21 -1.73 5.16
CA PHE A 25 -5.92 -0.80 4.07
C PHE A 25 -4.72 -1.28 3.25
N LEU A 26 -3.60 -1.57 3.92
CA LEU A 26 -2.38 -2.05 3.27
C LEU A 26 -2.65 -3.36 2.53
N LYS A 27 -3.41 -4.29 3.11
CA LYS A 27 -3.76 -5.55 2.44
C LYS A 27 -4.58 -5.33 1.16
N ALA A 28 -5.57 -4.44 1.20
CA ALA A 28 -6.37 -4.10 0.03
C ALA A 28 -5.53 -3.42 -1.07
N LEU A 29 -4.69 -2.46 -0.68
CA LEU A 29 -3.78 -1.78 -1.60
C LEU A 29 -2.77 -2.76 -2.23
N SER A 30 -2.24 -3.67 -1.42
CA SER A 30 -1.30 -4.71 -1.86
C SER A 30 -1.93 -5.66 -2.87
N HIS A 31 -3.16 -6.08 -2.60
CA HIS A 31 -3.92 -6.92 -3.52
C HIS A 31 -4.18 -6.21 -4.85
N LEU A 32 -4.54 -4.92 -4.80
CA LEU A 32 -4.78 -4.09 -5.98
C LEU A 32 -3.51 -3.95 -6.84
N ILE A 33 -2.38 -3.56 -6.22
CA ILE A 33 -1.09 -3.42 -6.91
C ILE A 33 -0.62 -4.75 -7.51
N SER A 34 -0.82 -5.87 -6.79
CA SER A 34 -0.43 -7.20 -7.29
C SER A 34 -1.30 -7.67 -8.45
N SER A 35 -2.59 -7.30 -8.45
CA SER A 35 -3.53 -7.66 -9.51
C SER A 35 -3.33 -6.82 -10.77
N GLU A 36 -2.88 -5.56 -10.62
CA GLU A 36 -2.66 -4.63 -11.73
C GLU A 36 -1.30 -3.93 -11.59
N PRO A 37 -0.22 -4.62 -12.01
CA PRO A 37 1.12 -4.02 -12.01
C PRO A 37 1.15 -2.78 -12.90
N GLY A 38 1.69 -1.67 -12.38
CA GLY A 38 1.75 -0.39 -13.09
C GLY A 38 0.46 0.44 -13.04
N ILE A 39 -0.48 0.10 -12.15
CA ILE A 39 -1.68 0.91 -11.93
C ILE A 39 -1.33 2.36 -11.58
N GLU A 40 -1.93 3.30 -12.32
CA GLU A 40 -1.81 4.73 -12.06
C GLU A 40 -2.40 5.08 -10.67
N PRO A 41 -1.73 5.91 -9.85
CA PRO A 41 -2.19 6.21 -8.50
C PRO A 41 -3.60 6.80 -8.43
N ALA A 42 -4.02 7.59 -9.43
CA ALA A 42 -5.38 8.11 -9.51
C ALA A 42 -6.42 6.98 -9.64
N VAL A 43 -6.14 6.01 -10.50
CA VAL A 43 -7.00 4.83 -10.72
C VAL A 43 -7.00 3.94 -9.47
N ALA A 44 -5.84 3.78 -8.83
CA ALA A 44 -5.74 3.02 -7.60
C ALA A 44 -6.57 3.64 -6.46
N ASN A 45 -6.51 4.96 -6.29
CA ASN A 45 -7.35 5.66 -5.31
C ASN A 45 -8.84 5.49 -5.62
N GLN A 46 -9.25 5.62 -6.88
CA GLN A 46 -10.64 5.42 -7.27
C GLN A 46 -11.13 4.00 -6.92
N LYS A 47 -10.30 2.98 -7.15
CA LYS A 47 -10.63 1.60 -6.76
C LYS A 47 -10.67 1.42 -5.25
N MET A 48 -9.72 1.99 -4.51
CA MET A 48 -9.74 1.98 -3.05
C MET A 48 -10.99 2.67 -2.49
N HIS A 49 -11.43 3.78 -3.10
CA HIS A 49 -12.67 4.47 -2.75
C HIS A 49 -13.90 3.58 -2.99
N SER A 50 -13.94 2.84 -4.10
CA SER A 50 -15.01 1.88 -4.37
C SER A 50 -15.05 0.71 -3.38
N LEU A 51 -13.94 0.43 -2.68
CA LEU A 51 -13.85 -0.57 -1.61
C LEU A 51 -14.23 -0.01 -0.22
N GLY A 52 -14.63 1.26 -0.13
CA GLY A 52 -15.01 1.91 1.13
C GLY A 52 -13.88 2.71 1.81
N TRP A 53 -12.74 2.91 1.14
CA TRP A 53 -11.65 3.77 1.63
C TRP A 53 -11.75 5.21 1.13
N ASN A 54 -12.97 5.74 1.01
CA ASN A 54 -13.30 7.04 0.42
C ASN A 54 -12.72 8.25 1.17
N GLU A 55 -12.41 8.11 2.46
CA GLU A 55 -11.84 9.21 3.27
C GLU A 55 -10.31 9.33 3.12
N VAL A 56 -9.69 8.42 2.38
CA VAL A 56 -8.24 8.29 2.29
C VAL A 56 -7.79 8.46 0.86
N THR A 57 -6.83 9.35 0.64
CA THR A 57 -6.16 9.47 -0.66
C THR A 57 -4.66 9.21 -0.52
N VAL A 58 -4.18 8.17 -1.19
CA VAL A 58 -2.76 7.84 -1.28
C VAL A 58 -2.14 8.74 -2.35
N ASP A 59 -1.22 9.62 -1.97
CA ASP A 59 -0.48 10.39 -2.97
C ASP A 59 0.51 9.50 -3.74
N TYR A 60 0.99 10.01 -4.87
CA TYR A 60 1.97 9.32 -5.70
C TYR A 60 3.15 8.76 -4.89
N HIS A 61 3.69 9.54 -3.95
CA HIS A 61 4.87 9.13 -3.21
C HIS A 61 4.58 8.01 -2.21
N SER A 62 3.45 8.08 -1.52
CA SER A 62 2.95 7.04 -0.60
C SER A 62 2.62 5.75 -1.36
N MET A 63 2.13 5.88 -2.59
CA MET A 63 1.91 4.76 -3.51
C MET A 63 3.24 4.09 -3.90
N GLN A 64 4.25 4.87 -4.28
CA GLN A 64 5.58 4.34 -4.61
C GLN A 64 6.24 3.63 -3.42
N ILE A 65 6.06 4.16 -2.20
CA ILE A 65 6.53 3.49 -0.98
C ILE A 65 5.80 2.15 -0.79
N ALA A 66 4.48 2.09 -0.99
CA ALA A 66 3.72 0.85 -0.90
C ALA A 66 4.16 -0.19 -1.93
N ILE A 67 4.40 0.22 -3.18
CA ILE A 67 4.93 -0.65 -4.25
C ILE A 67 6.32 -1.17 -3.86
N ALA A 68 7.24 -0.30 -3.43
CA ALA A 68 8.58 -0.69 -3.02
C ALA A 68 8.57 -1.67 -1.85
N CYS A 69 7.68 -1.48 -0.86
CA CYS A 69 7.48 -2.42 0.23
C CYS A 69 7.02 -3.80 -0.28
N LEU A 70 6.09 -3.84 -1.22
CA LEU A 70 5.56 -5.08 -1.80
C LEU A 70 6.61 -5.83 -2.61
N GLU A 71 7.33 -5.13 -3.47
CA GLU A 71 8.42 -5.71 -4.24
C GLU A 71 9.51 -6.29 -3.33
N ALA A 72 9.83 -5.60 -2.23
CA ALA A 72 10.80 -6.08 -1.27
C ALA A 72 10.30 -7.35 -0.52
N GLU A 73 9.02 -7.41 -0.14
CA GLU A 73 8.42 -8.62 0.46
C GLU A 73 8.38 -9.81 -0.53
N THR A 74 8.12 -9.57 -1.82
CA THR A 74 8.11 -10.64 -2.85
C THR A 74 9.52 -11.18 -3.13
N ARG A 75 10.55 -10.33 -3.10
CA ARG A 75 11.96 -10.75 -3.25
C ARG A 75 12.41 -11.66 -2.10
N ILE A 76 12.04 -11.34 -0.85
CA ILE A 76 12.35 -12.20 0.31
C ILE A 76 11.69 -13.58 0.18
N LYS A 77 10.45 -13.66 -0.34
CA LYS A 77 9.79 -14.96 -0.55
C LYS A 77 10.47 -15.81 -1.63
N LYS A 78 11.08 -15.21 -2.65
CA LYS A 78 11.82 -15.93 -3.69
C LYS A 78 13.14 -16.51 -3.18
N ASP A 79 13.87 -15.79 -2.33
CA ASP A 79 15.14 -16.28 -1.77
C ASP A 79 14.96 -17.42 -0.76
N ASN A 80 13.86 -17.44 0.01
CA ASN A 80 13.58 -18.51 0.98
C ASN A 80 12.95 -19.79 0.35
N SER A 81 12.80 -19.82 -0.98
CA SER A 81 12.23 -20.96 -1.71
C SER A 81 13.26 -21.69 -2.58
N ASN A 82 14.57 -21.44 -2.38
CA ASN A 82 15.65 -21.98 -3.18
C ASN A 82 16.67 -22.77 -2.33
#